data_AF-G3UM30-F1
#
_entry.id   AF-G3UM30-F1
#
_cell.length_a   1.000
_cell.length_b   1.000
_cell.length_c   1.000
_cell.angle_alpha   90.00
_cell.angle_beta   90.00
_cell.angle_gamma   90.00
#
_symmetry.space_group_name_H-M   'P 1'
#
loop_
_entity.id
_entity.type
_entity.pdbx_description
1 polymer ?
#
loop_
_entity_poly.entity_id
_entity_poly.type
_entity_poly.pdbx_seq_one_letter_code
_entity_poly.pdbx_strand_id
1 'polypeptide(L)'
;METARDCAGVLLRPLTFMGSQTKRVLLTPLTHSARPFRVSNHDRSSRRGVMASSLKELISKTLDALIITAGLVTLVLEEDGTVVDTEEFFQTLADNTHFMILEKEQKWTPGNQYAPAYQQPKKSGIARVTFDLYKLSPRDFIGCLNVKATMYEMYSVSYDIRCTSAKALLRSVLRFLSYAAQVTGQFLIYTGSYMLRVLGDSEEPPAPRSRSKG
;
A
#
# COMPACT_ATOMS: atom_id res chain seq x y z
N MET A 1 -34.18 47.95 -8.10
CA MET A 1 -33.15 47.23 -8.89
C MET A 1 -33.17 45.78 -8.44
N GLU A 2 -33.91 44.97 -9.17
CA GLU A 2 -33.93 43.51 -9.12
C GLU A 2 -32.62 42.92 -9.66
N THR A 3 -32.11 41.89 -8.99
CA THR A 3 -31.46 40.66 -9.54
C THR A 3 -31.27 39.72 -8.35
N ALA A 4 -32.14 38.76 -8.02
CA ALA A 4 -32.59 37.55 -8.70
C ALA A 4 -31.59 36.36 -8.68
N ARG A 5 -32.09 35.24 -8.14
CA ARG A 5 -31.72 33.81 -8.33
C ARG A 5 -30.65 33.28 -7.36
N ASP A 6 -31.01 32.57 -6.28
CA ASP A 6 -31.72 31.27 -6.19
C ASP A 6 -30.93 30.13 -6.84
N CYS A 7 -30.54 29.14 -6.01
CA CYS A 7 -30.40 27.72 -6.36
C CYS A 7 -29.89 26.93 -5.14
N ALA A 8 -30.88 26.34 -4.45
CA ALA A 8 -30.73 25.18 -3.60
C ALA A 8 -30.05 24.01 -4.33
N GLY A 9 -29.39 23.13 -3.57
CA GLY A 9 -28.92 21.86 -4.10
C GLY A 9 -27.90 21.14 -3.23
N VAL A 10 -28.35 20.68 -2.06
CA VAL A 10 -27.66 19.60 -1.32
C VAL A 10 -27.64 18.37 -2.23
N LEU A 11 -26.55 18.18 -2.97
CA LEU A 11 -26.32 16.98 -3.77
C LEU A 11 -25.76 15.88 -2.85
N LEU A 12 -26.67 15.21 -2.14
CA LEU A 12 -26.43 13.83 -1.70
C LEU A 12 -26.26 12.99 -2.96
N ARG A 13 -25.02 12.68 -3.33
CA ARG A 13 -24.73 11.72 -4.39
C ARG A 13 -24.86 10.31 -3.81
N PRO A 14 -25.83 9.48 -4.25
CA PRO A 14 -25.81 8.07 -3.93
C PRO A 14 -24.63 7.45 -4.69
N LEU A 15 -23.67 6.87 -3.96
CA LEU A 15 -22.67 5.98 -4.55
C LEU A 15 -23.38 4.68 -4.92
N THR A 16 -23.94 4.62 -6.12
CA THR A 16 -24.31 3.34 -6.71
C THR A 16 -23.03 2.61 -7.10
N PHE A 17 -22.63 1.66 -6.25
CA PHE A 17 -21.63 0.66 -6.59
C PHE A 17 -22.18 -0.21 -7.73
N MET A 18 -21.97 0.19 -8.98
CA MET A 18 -22.14 -0.70 -10.13
C MET A 18 -20.92 -1.62 -10.20
N GLY A 19 -20.93 -2.68 -9.40
CA GLY A 19 -20.08 -3.83 -9.63
C GLY A 19 -20.50 -4.48 -10.94
N SER A 20 -19.74 -4.24 -12.02
CA SER A 20 -19.85 -5.00 -13.26
C SER A 20 -19.35 -6.42 -13.02
N GLN A 21 -20.21 -7.28 -12.47
CA GLN A 21 -20.02 -8.72 -12.51
C GLN A 21 -20.36 -9.17 -13.93
N THR A 22 -19.38 -9.17 -14.82
CA THR A 22 -19.48 -9.89 -16.10
C THR A 22 -19.54 -11.38 -15.80
N LYS A 23 -20.76 -11.87 -15.53
CA LYS A 23 -21.07 -13.29 -15.44
C LYS A 23 -20.91 -13.88 -16.84
N ARG A 24 -19.72 -14.41 -17.14
CA ARG A 24 -19.53 -15.27 -18.31
C ARG A 24 -20.38 -16.52 -18.09
N VAL A 25 -21.56 -16.53 -18.69
CA VAL A 25 -22.36 -17.74 -18.87
C VAL A 25 -21.71 -18.51 -20.03
N LEU A 26 -20.67 -19.27 -19.72
CA LEU A 26 -20.17 -20.30 -20.63
C LEU A 26 -20.80 -21.61 -20.18
N LEU A 27 -21.57 -22.20 -21.10
CA LEU A 27 -22.17 -23.52 -21.01
C LEU A 27 -21.16 -24.52 -20.43
N THR A 28 -21.37 -24.93 -19.18
CA THR A 28 -20.54 -25.96 -18.55
C THR A 28 -21.00 -27.33 -19.03
N PRO A 29 -20.10 -28.21 -19.48
CA PRO A 29 -20.40 -29.63 -19.63
C PRO A 29 -20.90 -30.20 -18.29
N LEU A 30 -21.68 -31.28 -18.31
CA LEU A 30 -22.19 -32.04 -17.15
C LEU A 30 -21.09 -32.66 -16.24
N THR A 31 -19.86 -32.16 -16.34
CA THR A 31 -18.71 -32.54 -15.53
C THR A 31 -18.42 -31.41 -14.54
N HIS A 32 -18.40 -31.72 -13.24
CA HIS A 32 -18.14 -30.75 -12.17
C HIS A 32 -16.93 -29.87 -12.49
N SER A 33 -17.12 -28.55 -12.52
CA SER A 33 -16.04 -27.59 -12.80
C SER A 33 -15.00 -27.63 -11.69
N ALA A 34 -13.71 -27.58 -12.04
CA ALA A 34 -12.63 -27.52 -11.07
C ALA A 34 -12.81 -26.32 -10.12
N ARG A 35 -12.86 -26.61 -8.81
CA ARG A 35 -13.04 -25.61 -7.74
C ARG A 35 -11.69 -25.31 -7.08
N PRO A 36 -11.47 -24.09 -6.59
CA PRO A 36 -10.25 -23.75 -5.86
C PRO A 36 -10.31 -24.30 -4.43
N PHE A 37 -9.23 -24.93 -4.00
CA PHE A 37 -9.04 -25.41 -2.63
C PHE A 37 -7.69 -24.97 -2.09
N ARG A 38 -7.58 -24.91 -0.76
CA ARG A 38 -6.31 -24.63 -0.08
C ARG A 38 -5.83 -25.90 0.56
N VAL A 39 -4.55 -26.22 0.41
CA VAL A 39 -3.95 -27.39 1.06
C VAL A 39 -2.69 -26.96 1.81
N SER A 40 -2.44 -27.58 2.96
CA SER A 40 -1.26 -27.34 3.78
C SER A 40 -0.56 -28.63 4.18
N ASN A 41 0.73 -28.50 4.45
CA ASN A 41 1.50 -29.57 5.08
C ASN A 41 1.17 -29.67 6.59
N HIS A 42 1.55 -30.77 7.23
CA HIS A 42 1.32 -31.05 8.65
C HIS A 42 1.80 -29.92 9.59
N ASP A 43 2.91 -29.27 9.26
CA ASP A 43 3.48 -28.15 10.04
C ASP A 43 2.82 -26.78 9.76
N ARG A 44 1.82 -26.73 8.85
CA ARG A 44 1.17 -25.49 8.39
C ARG A 44 2.11 -24.43 7.80
N SER A 45 3.37 -24.81 7.55
CA SER A 45 4.46 -23.97 7.06
C SER A 45 4.31 -23.65 5.58
N SER A 46 3.80 -24.61 4.79
CA SER A 46 3.50 -24.44 3.38
C SER A 46 2.00 -24.48 3.15
N ARG A 47 1.48 -23.45 2.47
CA ARG A 47 0.08 -23.36 2.03
C ARG A 47 0.05 -23.23 0.51
N ARG A 48 -0.72 -24.08 -0.17
CA ARG A 48 -0.82 -24.12 -1.63
C ARG A 48 -2.28 -24.08 -2.06
N GLY A 49 -2.57 -23.31 -3.11
CA GLY A 49 -3.88 -23.32 -3.76
C GLY A 49 -3.89 -24.38 -4.85
N VAL A 50 -4.88 -25.27 -4.84
CA VAL A 50 -5.04 -26.34 -5.82
C VAL A 50 -6.44 -26.26 -6.42
N MET A 51 -6.53 -26.27 -7.75
CA MET A 51 -7.80 -26.36 -8.47
C MET A 51 -8.09 -27.85 -8.73
N ALA A 52 -9.22 -28.37 -8.25
CA ALA A 52 -9.59 -29.77 -8.45
C ALA A 52 -11.10 -29.92 -8.66
N SER A 53 -11.50 -30.91 -9.45
CA SER A 53 -12.91 -31.29 -9.65
C SER A 53 -13.30 -32.52 -8.82
N SER A 54 -12.32 -33.37 -8.50
CA SER A 54 -12.48 -34.59 -7.71
C SER A 54 -11.42 -34.72 -6.61
N LEU A 55 -11.70 -35.54 -5.60
CA LEU A 55 -10.79 -35.85 -4.50
C LEU A 55 -9.48 -36.48 -5.01
N LYS A 56 -9.58 -37.41 -5.96
CA LYS A 56 -8.41 -38.05 -6.57
C LYS A 56 -7.51 -37.03 -7.28
N GLU A 57 -8.11 -36.10 -8.01
CA GLU A 57 -7.38 -35.02 -8.69
C GLU A 57 -6.75 -34.04 -7.70
N LEU A 58 -7.44 -33.75 -6.59
CA LEU A 58 -6.89 -32.94 -5.51
C LEU A 58 -5.65 -33.61 -4.91
N ILE A 59 -5.72 -34.90 -4.59
CA ILE A 59 -4.60 -35.66 -4.02
C ILE A 59 -3.42 -35.65 -4.98
N SER A 60 -3.60 -36.00 -6.26
CA SER A 60 -2.50 -36.03 -7.23
C SER A 60 -1.85 -34.65 -7.39
N LYS A 61 -2.65 -33.60 -7.57
CA LYS A 61 -2.13 -32.23 -7.72
C LYS A 61 -1.45 -31.72 -6.46
N THR A 62 -1.87 -32.19 -5.30
CA THR A 62 -1.26 -31.75 -4.06
C THR A 62 0.03 -32.48 -3.76
N LEU A 63 0.14 -33.76 -4.08
CA LEU A 63 1.41 -34.49 -4.06
C LEU A 63 2.44 -33.79 -4.95
N ASP A 64 2.05 -33.40 -6.16
CA ASP A 64 2.90 -32.62 -7.07
C ASP A 64 3.24 -31.23 -6.50
N ALA A 65 2.26 -30.54 -5.91
CA ALA A 65 2.47 -29.21 -5.36
C ALA A 65 3.39 -29.21 -4.14
N LEU A 66 3.24 -30.17 -3.23
CA LEU A 66 4.01 -30.27 -1.99
C LEU A 66 5.31 -31.08 -2.16
N ILE A 67 5.57 -31.66 -3.34
CA ILE A 67 6.76 -32.48 -3.64
C ILE A 67 6.87 -33.63 -2.63
N ILE A 68 5.75 -34.29 -2.37
CA ILE A 68 5.68 -35.41 -1.41
C ILE A 68 5.90 -36.71 -2.19
N THR A 69 7.01 -37.40 -1.91
CA THR A 69 7.36 -38.70 -2.52
C THR A 69 6.62 -39.88 -1.85
N ALA A 70 5.93 -39.64 -0.74
CA ALA A 70 5.21 -40.67 0.01
C ALA A 70 3.91 -41.07 -0.72
N GLY A 71 3.78 -42.35 -1.09
CA GLY A 71 2.62 -42.88 -1.81
C GLY A 71 1.35 -43.09 -0.97
N LEU A 72 1.43 -42.88 0.36
CA LEU A 72 0.29 -43.01 1.28
C LEU A 72 0.14 -41.70 2.05
N VAL A 73 -0.85 -40.91 1.63
CA VAL A 73 -1.23 -39.65 2.28
C VAL A 73 -2.69 -39.69 2.68
N THR A 74 -2.99 -39.13 3.85
CA THR A 74 -4.34 -38.96 4.34
C THR A 74 -4.72 -37.49 4.21
N LEU A 75 -5.83 -37.21 3.52
CA LEU A 75 -6.37 -35.86 3.42
C LEU A 75 -7.33 -35.61 4.58
N VAL A 76 -7.11 -34.52 5.29
CA VAL A 76 -7.88 -34.15 6.48
C VAL A 76 -8.32 -32.70 6.36
N LEU A 77 -9.47 -32.33 6.94
CA LEU A 77 -9.85 -30.93 7.10
C LEU A 77 -8.94 -30.24 8.12
N GLU A 78 -8.43 -29.07 7.76
CA GLU A 78 -7.59 -28.28 8.68
C GLU A 78 -8.38 -27.87 9.94
N GLU A 79 -9.66 -27.54 9.79
CA GLU A 79 -10.51 -26.99 10.86
C GLU A 79 -10.76 -28.00 11.98
N ASP A 80 -11.25 -29.20 11.63
CA ASP A 80 -11.77 -30.15 12.63
C ASP A 80 -11.03 -31.50 12.65
N GLY A 81 -10.04 -31.69 11.77
CA GLY A 81 -9.33 -32.97 11.72
C GLY A 81 -10.13 -34.12 11.13
N THR A 82 -11.25 -33.84 10.47
CA THR A 82 -12.09 -34.86 9.82
C THR A 82 -11.39 -35.40 8.57
N VAL A 83 -11.26 -36.73 8.50
CA VAL A 83 -10.65 -37.41 7.35
C VAL A 83 -11.60 -37.37 6.17
N VAL A 84 -11.10 -36.96 5.01
CA VAL A 84 -11.85 -36.88 3.75
C VAL A 84 -11.42 -38.03 2.85
N ASP A 85 -12.20 -39.11 2.88
CA ASP A 85 -11.96 -40.32 2.08
C ASP A 85 -13.05 -40.55 1.01
N THR A 86 -14.22 -39.90 1.16
CA THR A 86 -15.35 -40.05 0.25
C THR A 86 -15.50 -38.85 -0.68
N GLU A 87 -15.75 -39.14 -1.97
CA GLU A 87 -15.96 -38.10 -2.98
C GLU A 87 -17.25 -37.31 -2.68
N GLU A 88 -18.29 -37.97 -2.15
CA GLU A 88 -19.55 -37.30 -1.81
C GLU A 88 -19.33 -36.22 -0.75
N PHE A 89 -18.51 -36.51 0.27
CA PHE A 89 -18.15 -35.53 1.29
C PHE A 89 -17.40 -34.36 0.68
N PHE A 90 -16.41 -34.62 -0.17
CA PHE A 90 -15.66 -33.57 -0.88
C PHE A 90 -16.56 -32.64 -1.70
N GLN A 91 -17.58 -33.19 -2.37
CA GLN A 91 -18.52 -32.40 -3.14
C GLN A 91 -19.41 -31.50 -2.28
N THR A 92 -19.77 -31.92 -1.06
CA THR A 92 -20.55 -31.08 -0.13
C THR A 92 -19.78 -29.91 0.47
N LEU A 93 -18.44 -29.97 0.46
CA LEU A 93 -17.60 -28.90 1.00
C LEU A 93 -17.67 -27.64 0.14
N ALA A 94 -17.53 -26.48 0.79
CA ALA A 94 -17.54 -25.19 0.12
C ALA A 94 -16.32 -24.97 -0.78
N ASP A 95 -16.40 -23.95 -1.64
CA ASP A 95 -15.23 -23.47 -2.36
C ASP A 95 -14.21 -22.87 -1.39
N ASN A 96 -12.92 -23.06 -1.66
CA ASN A 96 -11.80 -22.62 -0.83
C ASN A 96 -11.68 -23.30 0.55
N THR A 97 -12.30 -24.46 0.74
CA THR A 97 -12.05 -25.29 1.94
C THR A 97 -10.56 -25.59 2.09
N HIS A 98 -10.11 -25.57 3.35
CA HIS A 98 -8.71 -25.78 3.71
C HIS A 98 -8.49 -27.21 4.18
N PHE A 99 -7.68 -27.94 3.41
CA PHE A 99 -7.23 -29.28 3.73
C PHE A 99 -5.81 -29.29 4.29
N MET A 100 -5.50 -30.30 5.07
CA MET A 100 -4.16 -30.65 5.52
C MET A 100 -3.83 -32.07 5.05
N ILE A 101 -2.61 -32.24 4.56
CA ILE A 101 -2.08 -33.55 4.18
C ILE A 101 -1.22 -34.10 5.30
N LEU A 102 -1.46 -35.36 5.62
CA LEU A 102 -0.72 -36.12 6.62
C LEU A 102 -0.08 -37.34 5.95
N GLU A 103 1.20 -37.57 6.23
CA GLU A 103 1.89 -38.79 5.83
C GLU A 103 1.62 -39.94 6.83
N LYS A 104 1.99 -41.17 6.44
CA LYS A 104 1.93 -42.35 7.31
C LYS A 104 2.68 -42.05 8.62
N GLU A 105 1.95 -42.05 9.74
CA GLU A 105 2.39 -41.74 11.12
C GLU A 105 2.21 -40.30 11.61
N GLN A 106 1.82 -39.35 10.75
CA GLN A 106 1.49 -38.00 11.20
C GLN A 106 0.04 -37.92 11.70
N LYS A 107 -0.16 -37.24 12.84
CA LYS A 107 -1.49 -36.98 13.40
C LYS A 107 -1.89 -35.55 13.14
N TRP A 108 -3.17 -35.34 12.85
CA TRP A 108 -3.73 -33.99 12.86
C TRP A 108 -3.55 -33.40 14.25
N THR A 109 -3.00 -32.18 14.30
CA THR A 109 -2.90 -31.41 15.54
C THR A 109 -3.80 -30.19 15.40
N PRO A 110 -4.65 -29.87 16.39
CA PRO A 110 -5.43 -28.64 16.35
C PRO A 110 -4.45 -27.47 16.30
N GLY A 111 -4.59 -26.62 15.29
CA GLY A 111 -3.82 -25.40 15.24
C GLY A 111 -4.14 -24.58 16.48
N ASN A 112 -3.13 -24.06 17.17
CA ASN A 112 -3.30 -23.07 18.24
C ASN A 112 -3.85 -21.71 17.71
N GLN A 113 -4.51 -21.74 16.56
CA GLN A 113 -5.01 -20.63 15.78
C GLN A 113 -6.41 -21.00 15.26
N TYR A 114 -7.37 -21.18 16.17
CA TYR A 114 -8.78 -20.89 15.88
C TYR A 114 -9.00 -19.38 15.66
N ALA A 115 -8.09 -18.75 14.93
CA ALA A 115 -8.27 -17.41 14.40
C ALA A 115 -8.33 -17.62 12.88
N PRO A 116 -9.50 -17.48 12.26
CA PRO A 116 -9.63 -17.68 10.83
C PRO A 116 -8.58 -16.81 10.14
N ALA A 117 -7.91 -17.36 9.13
CA ALA A 117 -6.88 -16.69 8.35
C ALA A 117 -7.43 -15.55 7.47
N TYR A 118 -8.42 -14.80 7.95
CA TYR A 118 -8.46 -13.38 7.72
C TYR A 118 -7.25 -12.81 8.45
N GLN A 119 -6.18 -12.52 7.72
CA GLN A 119 -5.19 -11.55 8.16
C GLN A 119 -5.92 -10.22 8.39
N GLN A 120 -6.62 -10.11 9.52
CA GLN A 120 -6.98 -8.82 10.08
C GLN A 120 -5.65 -8.10 10.26
N PRO A 121 -5.45 -6.96 9.60
CA PRO A 121 -4.28 -6.13 9.86
C PRO A 121 -4.19 -6.00 11.38
N LYS A 122 -3.03 -6.35 11.96
CA LYS A 122 -2.77 -6.20 13.40
C LYS A 122 -3.38 -4.87 13.85
N LYS A 123 -4.33 -4.91 14.79
CA LYS A 123 -4.98 -3.74 15.39
C LYS A 123 -3.93 -2.90 16.12
N SER A 124 -3.14 -2.15 15.37
CA SER A 124 -2.33 -1.08 15.93
C SER A 124 -3.30 0.08 16.14
N GLY A 125 -3.49 0.50 17.39
CA GLY A 125 -4.29 1.69 17.75
C GLY A 125 -3.67 3.01 17.26
N ILE A 126 -3.09 3.01 16.05
CA ILE A 126 -2.34 4.10 15.47
C ILE A 126 -3.27 4.83 14.51
N ALA A 127 -3.41 6.13 14.73
CA ALA A 127 -4.10 7.03 13.83
C ALA A 127 -3.49 6.91 12.41
N ARG A 128 -4.26 6.42 11.45
CA ARG A 128 -3.81 6.31 10.05
C ARG A 128 -4.20 7.58 9.33
N VAL A 129 -3.20 8.39 8.99
CA VAL A 129 -3.36 9.61 8.19
C VAL A 129 -2.90 9.31 6.76
N THR A 130 -3.77 9.54 5.78
CA THR A 130 -3.49 9.37 4.35
C THR A 130 -3.53 10.72 3.63
N PHE A 131 -2.67 10.86 2.62
CA PHE A 131 -2.51 12.05 1.82
C PHE A 131 -2.61 11.64 0.35
N ASP A 132 -3.77 11.87 -0.27
CA ASP A 132 -4.02 11.46 -1.65
C ASP A 132 -4.01 12.70 -2.55
N LEU A 133 -2.97 12.83 -3.38
CA LEU A 133 -2.90 13.89 -4.38
C LEU A 133 -3.55 13.40 -5.68
N TYR A 134 -4.60 14.09 -6.11
CA TYR A 134 -5.35 13.71 -7.31
C TYR A 134 -5.64 14.92 -8.18
N LYS A 135 -5.81 14.71 -9.49
CA LYS A 135 -5.90 15.79 -10.47
C LYS A 135 -7.32 15.86 -11.04
N LEU A 136 -8.07 16.92 -10.71
CA LEU A 136 -9.45 17.12 -11.19
C LEU A 136 -9.52 17.44 -12.69
N SER A 137 -8.51 18.13 -13.22
CA SER A 137 -8.43 18.44 -14.64
C SER A 137 -6.99 18.28 -15.16
N PRO A 138 -6.78 17.74 -16.37
CA PRO A 138 -5.45 17.55 -16.94
C PRO A 138 -4.68 18.87 -17.16
N ARG A 139 -5.37 20.02 -17.18
CA ARG A 139 -4.78 21.36 -17.40
C ARG A 139 -4.25 22.03 -16.13
N ASP A 140 -4.60 21.55 -14.94
CA ASP A 140 -4.11 22.12 -13.68
C ASP A 140 -2.68 21.64 -13.38
N PHE A 141 -1.78 22.52 -12.96
CA PHE A 141 -0.39 22.14 -12.67
C PHE A 141 -0.23 21.47 -11.29
N ILE A 142 -1.14 21.77 -10.36
CA ILE A 142 -1.19 21.21 -9.00
C ILE A 142 -2.61 20.69 -8.78
N GLY A 143 -2.74 19.39 -8.54
CA GLY A 143 -4.02 18.73 -8.26
C GLY A 143 -4.60 19.09 -6.87
N CYS A 144 -5.75 18.52 -6.52
CA CYS A 144 -6.31 18.61 -5.17
C CYS A 144 -5.66 17.57 -4.24
N LEU A 145 -5.43 17.95 -2.99
CA LEU A 145 -4.84 17.08 -1.98
C LEU A 145 -5.92 16.68 -0.98
N ASN A 146 -6.28 15.41 -0.95
CA ASN A 146 -7.14 14.86 0.09
C ASN A 146 -6.27 14.47 1.30
N VAL A 147 -6.63 14.96 2.48
CA VAL A 147 -6.04 14.55 3.75
C VAL A 147 -7.10 13.80 4.54
N LYS A 148 -6.88 12.51 4.79
CA LYS A 148 -7.83 11.67 5.53
C LYS A 148 -7.17 11.09 6.76
N ALA A 149 -7.64 11.50 7.93
CA ALA A 149 -7.23 10.96 9.22
C ALA A 149 -8.25 9.92 9.69
N THR A 150 -7.77 8.73 10.04
CA THR A 150 -8.59 7.63 10.56
C THR A 150 -8.11 7.25 11.96
N MET A 151 -8.96 7.46 12.96
CA MET A 151 -8.72 7.16 14.37
C MET A 151 -9.50 5.90 14.76
N TYR A 152 -8.82 4.97 15.44
CA TYR A 152 -9.40 3.71 15.96
C TYR A 152 -10.17 2.88 14.92
N GLU A 153 -9.84 3.02 13.63
CA GLU A 153 -10.53 2.42 12.48
C GLU A 153 -12.05 2.68 12.35
N MET A 154 -12.70 3.33 13.33
CA MET A 154 -14.14 3.67 13.31
C MET A 154 -14.42 5.14 12.96
N TYR A 155 -13.49 6.05 13.22
CA TYR A 155 -13.72 7.47 13.01
C TYR A 155 -12.77 8.00 11.93
N SER A 156 -13.32 8.35 10.76
CA SER A 156 -12.56 8.92 9.65
C SER A 156 -13.00 10.34 9.35
N VAL A 157 -12.04 11.26 9.34
CA VAL A 157 -12.23 12.64 8.90
C VAL A 157 -11.39 12.85 7.65
N SER A 158 -12.01 13.25 6.55
CA SER A 158 -11.35 13.57 5.29
C SER A 158 -11.58 15.03 4.92
N TYR A 159 -10.51 15.72 4.53
CA TYR A 159 -10.53 17.11 4.10
C TYR A 159 -9.88 17.24 2.72
N ASP A 160 -10.54 17.97 1.82
CA ASP A 160 -10.05 18.18 0.46
C ASP A 160 -9.48 19.59 0.29
N ILE A 161 -8.16 19.68 0.16
CA ILE A 161 -7.45 20.92 -0.09
C ILE A 161 -7.41 21.14 -1.60
N ARG A 162 -8.27 22.05 -2.06
CA ARG A 162 -8.27 22.49 -3.45
C ARG A 162 -7.12 23.46 -3.68
N CYS A 163 -6.04 22.97 -4.30
CA CYS A 163 -4.82 23.74 -4.59
C CYS A 163 -4.95 24.72 -5.77
N THR A 164 -6.14 25.26 -6.02
CA THR A 164 -6.37 26.26 -7.08
C THR A 164 -5.54 27.52 -6.86
N SER A 165 -5.25 27.88 -5.60
CA SER A 165 -4.40 29.00 -5.19
C SER A 165 -2.92 28.65 -5.02
N ALA A 166 -2.54 27.36 -5.02
CA ALA A 166 -1.18 26.94 -4.72
C ALA A 166 -0.17 27.47 -5.74
N LYS A 167 -0.58 27.66 -7.00
CA LYS A 167 0.26 28.28 -8.04
C LYS A 167 0.61 29.74 -7.72
N ALA A 168 -0.34 30.51 -7.21
CA ALA A 168 -0.13 31.92 -6.84
C ALA A 168 0.78 32.02 -5.61
N LEU A 169 0.54 31.17 -4.61
CA LEU A 169 1.37 31.09 -3.41
C LEU A 169 2.80 30.65 -3.72
N LEU A 170 2.96 29.59 -4.53
CA LEU A 170 4.28 29.11 -4.95
C LEU A 170 5.06 30.20 -5.67
N ARG A 171 4.42 30.94 -6.58
CA ARG A 171 5.06 32.06 -7.28
C ARG A 171 5.44 33.20 -6.33
N SER A 172 4.61 33.47 -5.33
CA SER A 172 4.90 34.48 -4.31
C SER A 172 6.06 34.06 -3.41
N VAL A 173 6.10 32.79 -2.97
CA VAL A 173 7.18 32.24 -2.15
C VAL A 173 8.50 32.20 -2.91
N LEU A 174 8.49 31.81 -4.20
CA LEU A 174 9.69 31.80 -5.03
C LEU A 174 10.28 33.21 -5.17
N ARG A 175 9.43 34.22 -5.35
CA ARG A 175 9.85 35.63 -5.40
C ARG A 175 10.45 36.07 -4.07
N PHE A 176 9.80 35.75 -2.96
CA PHE A 176 10.32 36.08 -1.63
C PHE A 176 11.68 35.42 -1.35
N LEU A 177 11.82 34.12 -1.64
CA LEU A 177 13.08 33.38 -1.51
C LEU A 177 14.18 33.97 -2.42
N SER A 178 13.84 34.35 -3.65
CA SER A 178 14.80 35.00 -4.55
C SER A 178 15.29 36.34 -4.00
N TYR A 179 14.40 37.12 -3.39
CA TYR A 179 14.75 38.40 -2.77
C TYR A 179 15.60 38.20 -1.51
N ALA A 180 15.21 37.25 -0.65
CA ALA A 180 15.98 36.89 0.54
C ALA A 180 17.39 36.41 0.16
N ALA A 181 17.52 35.53 -0.85
CA ALA A 181 18.80 35.05 -1.33
C ALA A 181 19.67 36.18 -1.89
N GLN A 182 19.09 37.14 -2.63
CA GLN A 182 19.82 38.32 -3.11
C GLN A 182 20.32 39.18 -1.94
N VAL A 183 19.48 39.45 -0.95
CA VAL A 183 19.86 40.23 0.24
C VAL A 183 20.95 39.52 1.04
N THR A 184 20.80 38.21 1.28
CA THR A 184 21.83 37.41 1.96
C THR A 184 23.14 37.38 1.17
N GLY A 185 23.09 37.29 -0.15
CA GLY A 185 24.27 37.35 -1.01
C GLY A 185 24.98 38.70 -0.95
N GLN A 186 24.24 39.81 -1.00
CA GLN A 186 24.79 41.15 -0.84
C GLN A 186 25.42 41.35 0.54
N PHE A 187 24.77 40.85 1.58
CA PHE A 187 25.31 40.89 2.94
C PHE A 187 26.62 40.09 3.05
N LEU A 188 26.67 38.87 2.52
CA LEU A 188 27.88 38.04 2.51
C LEU A 188 29.05 38.70 1.77
N ILE A 189 28.80 39.27 0.59
CA ILE A 189 29.83 39.98 -0.19
C ILE A 189 30.30 41.22 0.55
N TYR A 190 29.38 42.02 1.11
CA TYR A 190 29.71 43.23 1.86
C TYR A 190 30.54 42.90 3.11
N THR A 191 30.07 41.96 3.94
CA THR A 191 30.80 41.50 5.13
C THR A 191 32.15 40.89 4.77
N GLY A 192 32.23 40.10 3.68
CA GLY A 192 33.50 39.55 3.19
C GLY A 192 34.49 40.63 2.75
N SER A 193 34.02 41.63 2.02
CA SER A 193 34.86 42.77 1.59
C SER A 193 35.34 43.62 2.76
N TYR A 194 34.51 43.78 3.80
CA TYR A 194 34.88 44.47 5.03
C TYR A 194 35.98 43.71 5.77
N MET A 195 35.82 42.40 5.95
CA MET A 195 36.82 41.57 6.62
C MET A 195 38.15 41.54 5.86
N LEU A 196 38.12 41.51 4.52
CA LEU A 196 39.34 41.57 3.70
C LEU A 196 40.08 42.92 3.83
N ARG A 197 39.37 44.04 3.95
CA ARG A 197 39.99 45.35 4.21
C ARG A 197 40.64 45.42 5.58
N VAL A 198 39.94 44.92 6.61
CA VAL A 198 40.48 44.86 7.98
C VAL A 198 41.72 43.97 8.04
N LEU A 199 41.76 42.87 7.29
CA LEU A 199 42.92 41.97 7.26
C LEU A 199 44.08 42.55 6.41
N GLY A 200 43.79 43.24 5.32
CA GLY A 200 44.79 43.90 4.47
C GLY A 200 45.50 45.06 5.17
N ASP A 201 44.83 45.77 6.09
CA ASP A 201 45.44 46.80 6.93
C ASP A 201 46.32 46.21 8.07
N SER A 202 46.35 44.87 8.23
CA SER A 202 47.19 44.17 9.20
C SER A 202 48.53 43.68 8.62
N GLU A 203 48.78 43.84 7.31
CA GLU A 203 50.05 43.43 6.67
C GLU A 203 50.98 44.66 6.50
N GLU A 204 52.08 44.68 7.26
CA GLU A 204 53.12 45.72 7.29
C GLU A 204 53.79 45.92 5.90
N PRO A 205 54.19 47.15 5.49
CA PRO A 205 54.83 47.35 4.19
C PRO A 205 56.23 46.72 4.12
N PRO A 206 56.66 46.19 2.96
CA PRO A 206 58.01 45.63 2.83
C PRO A 206 59.09 46.72 2.93
N ALA A 207 60.10 46.45 3.76
CA ALA A 207 61.21 47.33 4.11
C ALA A 207 61.92 47.94 2.88
N PRO A 208 62.35 49.23 2.95
CA PRO A 208 62.99 49.90 1.84
C PRO A 208 64.39 49.33 1.59
N ARG A 209 64.66 48.94 0.33
CA ARG A 209 65.99 48.54 -0.13
C ARG A 209 66.99 49.69 0.08
N SER A 210 68.00 49.45 0.90
CA SER A 210 69.16 50.34 1.06
C SER A 210 69.95 50.40 -0.25
N ARG A 211 69.97 51.56 -0.89
CA ARG A 211 70.85 51.87 -2.02
C ARG A 211 72.24 52.21 -1.46
N SER A 212 73.23 51.33 -1.68
CA SER A 212 74.63 51.59 -1.37
C SER A 212 75.15 52.74 -2.24
N LYS A 213 75.75 53.75 -1.60
CA LYS A 213 76.70 54.66 -2.26
C LYS A 213 78.10 54.07 -2.07
N GLY A 214 78.77 53.79 -3.19
CA GLY A 214 80.14 53.34 -3.32
C GLY A 214 80.45 53.24 -4.79
#